data_AF-A0A0X3TS99-F1
#
_entry.id   AF-A0A0X3TS99-F1
#
_cell.length_a   1.000
_cell.length_b   1.000
_cell.length_c   1.000
_cell.angle_alpha   90.00
_cell.angle_beta   90.00
_cell.angle_gamma   90.00
#
_symmetry.space_group_name_H-M   'P 1'
#
loop_
_entity.id
_entity.type
_entity.pdbx_description
1 polymer ?
#
loop_
_entity_poly.entity_id
_entity_poly.type
_entity_poly.pdbx_seq_one_letter_code
_entity_poly.pdbx_strand_id
1 'polypeptide(L)'
;MKLRDAISCAGILAFTMTGPLPVVANEIEPRGVYKRVKAPKPGTTPRITIQISPEEHAAAPFAPSTGTEIVIPEIIARTKVVPPSAPDAGTGAKPVGSYKAFWDKISPALAEAGAWRLNEAINALAATNVASPRLQTLQNIAQQQGVEILRSTVGTNVSPALVLAVIAVESAGRADAVSQAGAQGLMQLMPATAKRFGVRDSFQPAQNISGGVKYLNWLMGEFGNDPILVLAGYNAGEGAVRKHSGVPPYAETRDYVPKVLAAFQIAKALCSTPPELISDGCVFQTTN
;
A
#
# COMPACT_ATOMS: atom_id res chain seq x y z
N MET A 1 -0.15 80.84 45.11
CA MET A 1 -1.22 81.73 45.61
C MET A 1 -2.56 81.09 45.29
N LYS A 2 -3.37 80.79 46.33
CA LYS A 2 -4.86 80.86 46.44
C LYS A 2 -5.71 80.57 45.17
N LEU A 3 -6.87 79.92 45.15
CA LEU A 3 -7.84 79.36 46.11
C LEU A 3 -9.02 78.82 45.25
N ARG A 4 -9.82 77.90 45.81
CA ARG A 4 -11.29 77.77 45.67
C ARG A 4 -11.93 77.16 44.41
N ASP A 5 -12.44 75.94 44.58
CA ASP A 5 -13.88 75.59 44.72
C ASP A 5 -14.93 76.48 44.04
N ALA A 6 -15.74 75.87 43.17
CA ALA A 6 -17.17 75.56 43.38
C ALA A 6 -17.92 75.44 42.05
N ILE A 7 -18.80 74.44 41.92
CA ILE A 7 -20.25 74.60 41.71
C ILE A 7 -20.86 73.24 41.34
N SER A 8 -21.88 72.89 42.12
CA SER A 8 -22.76 71.73 42.02
C SER A 8 -23.78 71.91 40.89
N CYS A 9 -24.13 70.84 40.17
CA CYS A 9 -25.43 70.71 39.52
C CYS A 9 -25.82 69.23 39.36
N ALA A 10 -27.06 68.95 39.73
CA ALA A 10 -27.66 67.65 39.96
C ALA A 10 -27.80 66.79 38.69
N GLY A 11 -27.57 65.49 38.82
CA GLY A 11 -27.84 64.48 37.79
C GLY A 11 -28.39 63.21 38.43
N ILE A 12 -29.66 62.95 38.18
CA ILE A 12 -30.48 61.83 38.66
C ILE A 12 -29.85 60.49 38.28
N LEU A 13 -29.59 59.62 39.27
CA LEU A 13 -29.17 58.24 39.07
C LEU A 13 -30.40 57.37 38.73
N ALA A 14 -30.59 57.04 37.46
CA ALA A 14 -31.49 55.97 37.03
C ALA A 14 -30.67 54.69 36.82
N PHE A 15 -30.92 53.70 37.67
CA PHE A 15 -30.28 52.40 37.67
C PHE A 15 -30.93 51.51 36.60
N THR A 16 -30.28 51.29 35.46
CA THR A 16 -30.72 50.31 34.46
C THR A 16 -29.83 49.06 34.56
N MET A 17 -30.43 47.98 35.09
CA MET A 17 -29.88 46.64 35.09
C MET A 17 -29.85 46.09 33.65
N THR A 18 -28.66 45.93 33.08
CA THR A 18 -28.45 45.19 31.83
C THR A 18 -28.31 43.69 32.14
N GLY A 19 -29.40 42.94 31.90
CA GLY A 19 -29.34 41.47 31.80
C GLY A 19 -28.85 41.05 30.41
N PRO A 20 -28.17 39.89 30.28
CA PRO A 20 -27.68 39.42 28.98
C PRO A 20 -28.85 38.97 28.08
N LEU A 21 -28.79 39.38 26.81
CA LEU A 21 -29.70 38.94 25.75
C LEU A 21 -29.55 37.43 25.47
N PRO A 22 -30.62 36.70 25.14
CA PRO A 22 -30.50 35.32 24.69
C PRO A 22 -29.92 35.30 23.26
N VAL A 23 -28.82 34.57 23.09
CA VAL A 23 -28.28 34.22 21.77
C VAL A 23 -29.22 33.20 21.13
N VAL A 24 -29.82 33.57 20.01
CA VAL A 24 -30.58 32.65 19.16
C VAL A 24 -29.57 31.76 18.42
N ALA A 25 -29.51 30.49 18.80
CA ALA A 25 -28.70 29.49 18.11
C ALA A 25 -29.33 29.18 16.75
N ASN A 26 -28.61 29.47 15.67
CA ASN A 26 -28.97 28.97 14.34
C ASN A 26 -28.98 27.43 14.36
N GLU A 27 -30.03 26.86 13.76
CA GLU A 27 -30.30 25.43 13.69
C GLU A 27 -29.11 24.69 13.05
N ILE A 28 -28.52 23.78 13.82
CA ILE A 28 -27.50 22.83 13.37
C ILE A 28 -28.25 21.71 12.64
N GLU A 29 -27.95 21.52 11.35
CA GLU A 29 -28.45 20.40 10.55
C GLU A 29 -28.31 19.05 11.29
N PRO A 30 -29.26 18.12 11.13
CA PRO A 30 -29.25 16.88 11.89
C PRO A 30 -28.06 16.02 11.45
N ARG A 31 -27.08 15.90 12.37
CA ARG A 31 -25.98 14.94 12.27
C ARG A 31 -26.54 13.55 11.94
N GLY A 32 -26.01 12.95 10.88
CA GLY A 32 -26.42 11.66 10.35
C GLY A 32 -26.52 10.56 11.41
N VAL A 33 -27.50 9.68 11.20
CA VAL A 33 -27.74 8.50 12.02
C VAL A 33 -26.52 7.58 11.96
N TYR A 34 -25.74 7.54 13.03
CA TYR A 34 -24.61 6.62 13.16
C TYR A 34 -25.14 5.22 13.45
N LYS A 35 -25.00 4.31 12.47
CA LYS A 35 -25.26 2.89 12.71
C LYS A 35 -24.11 2.33 13.56
N ARG A 36 -24.39 1.92 14.80
CA ARG A 36 -23.40 1.20 15.63
C ARG A 36 -23.03 -0.11 14.94
N VAL A 37 -21.81 -0.16 14.40
CA VAL A 37 -21.22 -1.41 13.95
C VAL A 37 -20.53 -2.06 15.15
N LYS A 38 -20.88 -3.31 15.42
CA LYS A 38 -20.30 -4.09 16.53
C LYS A 38 -18.79 -4.23 16.29
N ALA A 39 -17.98 -3.93 17.31
CA ALA A 39 -16.54 -4.12 17.24
C ALA A 39 -16.21 -5.58 16.88
N PRO A 40 -15.24 -5.83 15.99
CA PRO A 40 -14.82 -7.19 15.66
C PRO A 40 -14.32 -7.91 16.92
N LYS A 41 -14.59 -9.21 17.01
CA LYS A 41 -14.22 -10.02 18.18
C LYS A 41 -12.70 -9.96 18.39
N PRO A 42 -12.21 -9.95 19.66
CA PRO A 42 -10.78 -10.11 19.94
C PRO A 42 -10.23 -11.34 19.20
N GLY A 43 -9.15 -11.14 18.44
CA GLY A 43 -8.54 -12.19 17.58
C GLY A 43 -8.90 -12.13 16.08
N THR A 44 -9.70 -11.15 15.65
CA THR A 44 -9.98 -10.95 14.21
C THR A 44 -8.89 -10.10 13.56
N THR A 45 -7.89 -10.74 12.95
CA THR A 45 -6.95 -10.06 12.05
C THR A 45 -7.59 -9.95 10.66
N PRO A 46 -7.42 -8.86 9.89
CA PRO A 46 -7.68 -8.90 8.45
C PRO A 46 -6.71 -9.93 7.85
N ARG A 47 -7.23 -11.11 7.51
CA ARG A 47 -6.44 -12.21 6.94
C ARG A 47 -6.43 -12.02 5.43
N ILE A 48 -5.25 -11.76 4.87
CA ILE A 48 -5.01 -11.95 3.45
C ILE A 48 -4.63 -13.42 3.30
N THR A 49 -5.53 -14.18 2.68
CA THR A 49 -5.33 -15.60 2.42
C THR A 49 -4.70 -15.71 1.06
N ILE A 50 -3.36 -15.80 0.99
CA ILE A 50 -2.63 -16.08 -0.26
C ILE A 50 -3.16 -17.39 -0.84
N GLN A 51 -3.91 -17.33 -1.94
CA GLN A 51 -4.50 -18.49 -2.61
C GLN A 51 -3.70 -18.82 -3.88
N ILE A 52 -2.44 -19.21 -3.72
CA ILE A 52 -1.58 -19.60 -4.86
C ILE A 52 -0.90 -20.91 -4.54
N SER A 53 -0.89 -21.82 -5.50
CA SER A 53 -0.14 -23.06 -5.36
C SER A 53 1.36 -22.73 -5.32
N PRO A 54 2.15 -23.43 -4.49
CA PRO A 54 3.61 -23.30 -4.47
C PRO A 54 4.26 -23.46 -5.86
N GLU A 55 3.61 -24.17 -6.77
CA GLU A 55 4.07 -24.46 -8.13
C GLU A 55 4.04 -23.24 -9.05
N GLU A 56 2.99 -22.40 -9.00
CA GLU A 56 2.89 -21.20 -9.85
C GLU A 56 3.94 -20.13 -9.48
N HIS A 57 4.31 -20.05 -8.19
CA HIS A 57 5.42 -19.20 -7.73
C HIS A 57 6.81 -19.77 -8.05
N ALA A 58 6.95 -21.09 -8.10
CA ALA A 58 8.24 -21.76 -8.31
C ALA A 58 8.64 -21.86 -9.79
N ALA A 59 7.72 -21.66 -10.74
CA ALA A 59 7.91 -21.97 -12.16
C ALA A 59 8.68 -20.93 -13.00
N ALA A 60 9.43 -20.00 -12.39
CA ALA A 60 10.31 -19.08 -13.13
C ALA A 60 11.75 -19.64 -13.20
N PRO A 61 12.42 -19.57 -14.37
CA PRO A 61 13.78 -20.10 -14.50
C PRO A 61 14.77 -19.34 -13.60
N PHE A 62 15.74 -20.08 -13.06
CA PHE A 62 16.87 -19.54 -12.31
C PHE A 62 17.66 -18.54 -13.18
N ALA A 63 17.85 -17.32 -12.70
CA ALA A 63 18.88 -16.44 -13.24
C ALA A 63 20.25 -16.94 -12.77
N PRO A 64 21.26 -17.07 -13.65
CA PRO A 64 22.60 -17.48 -13.24
C PRO A 64 23.22 -16.41 -12.34
N SER A 65 23.86 -16.85 -11.26
CA SER A 65 24.67 -15.98 -10.39
C SER A 65 25.89 -15.46 -11.17
N THR A 66 26.03 -14.13 -11.22
CA THR A 66 27.25 -13.33 -11.47
C THR A 66 28.53 -14.05 -11.95
N GLY A 67 29.07 -13.58 -13.08
CA GLY A 67 30.53 -13.42 -13.21
C GLY A 67 31.26 -14.13 -14.36
N THR A 68 30.64 -14.42 -15.51
CA THR A 68 31.43 -14.83 -16.69
C THR A 68 30.83 -14.28 -17.98
N GLU A 69 31.71 -13.74 -18.81
CA GLU A 69 31.46 -13.06 -20.09
C GLU A 69 30.63 -13.95 -21.04
N ILE A 70 29.46 -13.45 -21.46
CA ILE A 70 28.60 -14.16 -22.41
C ILE A 70 29.07 -13.81 -23.83
N VAL A 71 29.80 -14.73 -24.45
CA VAL A 71 29.96 -14.78 -25.90
C VAL A 71 28.63 -15.26 -26.49
N ILE A 72 28.03 -14.47 -27.38
CA ILE A 72 26.79 -14.83 -28.09
C ILE A 72 27.18 -15.59 -29.37
N PRO A 73 26.79 -16.87 -29.56
CA PRO A 73 26.69 -17.44 -30.89
C PRO A 73 25.27 -17.22 -31.41
N GLU A 74 25.18 -16.45 -32.49
CA GLU A 74 24.04 -16.38 -33.40
C GLU A 74 23.86 -17.75 -34.05
N ILE A 75 22.70 -18.40 -33.88
CA ILE A 75 22.12 -19.35 -34.86
C ILE A 75 20.60 -19.45 -34.68
N ILE A 76 19.96 -19.37 -35.83
CA ILE A 76 18.53 -19.29 -36.14
C ILE A 76 17.86 -20.67 -36.05
N ALA A 77 16.66 -20.73 -35.45
CA ALA A 77 15.53 -21.54 -35.95
C ALA A 77 14.24 -21.17 -35.21
N ARG A 78 13.38 -20.38 -35.86
CA ARG A 78 12.00 -20.12 -35.41
C ARG A 78 11.13 -21.33 -35.73
N THR A 79 10.84 -22.16 -34.74
CA THR A 79 9.70 -23.09 -34.84
C THR A 79 8.44 -22.32 -34.45
N LYS A 80 7.54 -22.11 -35.41
CA LYS A 80 6.19 -21.59 -35.18
C LYS A 80 5.46 -22.54 -34.23
N VAL A 81 5.32 -22.15 -32.97
CA VAL A 81 4.32 -22.73 -32.07
C VAL A 81 3.02 -21.99 -32.37
N VAL A 82 2.03 -22.72 -32.90
CA VAL A 82 0.66 -22.23 -33.02
C VAL A 82 0.12 -22.05 -31.59
N PRO A 83 -0.28 -20.83 -31.18
CA PRO A 83 -0.92 -20.65 -29.89
C PRO A 83 -2.23 -21.44 -29.86
N PRO A 84 -2.55 -22.18 -28.78
CA PRO A 84 -3.91 -22.65 -28.61
C PRO A 84 -4.85 -21.45 -28.59
N SER A 85 -5.92 -21.53 -29.38
CA SER A 85 -6.94 -20.50 -29.54
C SER A 85 -7.41 -20.00 -28.17
N ALA A 86 -7.35 -18.68 -27.99
CA ALA A 86 -7.93 -18.00 -26.83
C ALA A 86 -9.43 -18.37 -26.73
N PRO A 87 -9.96 -18.69 -25.53
CA PRO A 87 -11.40 -18.69 -25.36
C PRO A 87 -11.89 -17.24 -25.49
N ASP A 88 -12.99 -17.09 -26.20
CA ASP A 88 -13.58 -15.84 -26.66
C ASP A 88 -13.61 -14.72 -25.62
N ALA A 89 -13.16 -13.54 -26.05
CA ALA A 89 -13.50 -12.28 -25.42
C ALA A 89 -15.01 -12.03 -25.61
N GLY A 90 -15.82 -12.35 -24.59
CA GLY A 90 -17.25 -12.12 -24.65
C GLY A 90 -18.00 -12.37 -23.35
N THR A 91 -18.58 -11.29 -22.81
CA THR A 91 -19.77 -11.21 -21.94
C THR A 91 -19.61 -11.36 -20.42
N GLY A 92 -19.83 -10.24 -19.71
CA GLY A 92 -20.54 -10.23 -18.42
C GLY A 92 -19.83 -10.77 -17.18
N ALA A 93 -18.50 -10.66 -17.07
CA ALA A 93 -17.81 -11.06 -15.84
C ALA A 93 -18.24 -10.17 -14.65
N LYS A 94 -18.76 -10.80 -13.58
CA LYS A 94 -19.00 -10.14 -12.29
C LYS A 94 -17.73 -9.41 -11.86
N PRO A 95 -17.82 -8.20 -11.26
CA PRO A 95 -16.64 -7.49 -10.80
C PRO A 95 -15.88 -8.37 -9.80
N VAL A 96 -14.65 -8.74 -10.16
CA VAL A 96 -13.80 -9.58 -9.33
C VAL A 96 -13.09 -8.70 -8.32
N GLY A 97 -13.29 -8.97 -7.03
CA GLY A 97 -12.81 -8.15 -5.92
C GLY A 97 -13.87 -7.19 -5.37
N SER A 98 -13.63 -6.73 -4.15
CA SER A 98 -14.49 -5.83 -3.38
C SER A 98 -14.45 -4.38 -3.89
N TYR A 99 -13.35 -3.97 -4.54
CA TYR A 99 -13.10 -2.58 -4.90
C TYR A 99 -13.40 -2.26 -6.37
N LYS A 100 -14.64 -2.52 -6.80
CA LYS A 100 -15.08 -2.27 -8.20
C LYS A 100 -14.81 -0.83 -8.66
N ALA A 101 -15.10 0.16 -7.82
CA ALA A 101 -14.96 1.58 -8.16
C ALA A 101 -13.50 1.99 -8.49
N PHE A 102 -12.51 1.27 -7.96
CA PHE A 102 -11.10 1.46 -8.31
C PHE A 102 -10.81 0.89 -9.69
N TRP A 103 -11.22 -0.35 -9.94
CA TRP A 103 -11.00 -1.04 -11.22
C TRP A 103 -11.83 -0.48 -12.38
N ASP A 104 -12.89 0.29 -12.09
CA ASP A 104 -13.63 1.06 -13.10
C ASP A 104 -12.80 2.24 -13.66
N LYS A 105 -11.78 2.70 -12.92
CA LYS A 105 -10.91 3.83 -13.30
C LYS A 105 -9.50 3.40 -13.68
N ILE A 106 -9.00 2.34 -13.06
CA ILE A 106 -7.63 1.87 -13.22
C ILE A 106 -7.65 0.58 -14.04
N SER A 107 -7.06 0.64 -15.23
CA SER A 107 -6.91 -0.54 -16.08
C SER A 107 -6.11 -1.63 -15.38
N PRO A 108 -6.41 -2.92 -15.54
CA PRO A 108 -5.53 -3.99 -15.08
C PRO A 108 -4.46 -4.36 -16.11
N ALA A 109 -4.50 -3.81 -17.33
CA ALA A 109 -3.74 -4.31 -18.46
C ALA A 109 -2.23 -4.02 -18.37
N LEU A 110 -1.42 -4.99 -18.82
CA LEU A 110 0.03 -4.86 -18.95
C LEU A 110 0.43 -3.87 -20.04
N ALA A 111 -0.36 -3.75 -21.12
CA ALA A 111 -0.10 -2.84 -22.22
C ALA A 111 -0.12 -1.35 -21.81
N GLU A 112 -0.72 -1.03 -20.67
CA GLU A 112 -0.82 0.32 -20.13
C GLU A 112 0.21 0.59 -19.02
N ALA A 113 1.21 -0.29 -18.86
CA ALA A 113 2.18 -0.21 -17.78
C ALA A 113 2.97 1.13 -17.79
N GLY A 114 3.09 1.74 -16.61
CA GLY A 114 4.00 2.85 -16.38
C GLY A 114 3.92 3.42 -14.98
N ALA A 115 5.03 3.96 -14.49
CA ALA A 115 5.14 4.55 -13.16
C ALA A 115 4.12 5.69 -12.91
N TRP A 116 3.73 6.41 -13.96
CA TRP A 116 2.76 7.51 -13.92
C TRP A 116 1.38 7.10 -13.38
N ARG A 117 1.01 5.81 -13.49
CA ARG A 117 -0.27 5.28 -13.01
C ARG A 117 -0.45 5.37 -11.50
N LEU A 118 0.61 5.66 -10.74
CA LEU A 118 0.51 5.85 -9.30
C LEU A 118 -0.43 6.99 -8.92
N ASN A 119 -0.30 8.15 -9.57
CA ASN A 119 -1.11 9.32 -9.24
C ASN A 119 -2.59 9.08 -9.56
N GLU A 120 -2.87 8.44 -10.69
CA GLU A 120 -4.23 8.05 -11.04
C GLU A 120 -4.82 7.05 -10.05
N ALA A 121 -4.03 6.03 -9.67
CA ALA A 121 -4.47 5.03 -8.71
C ALA A 121 -4.73 5.63 -7.33
N ILE A 122 -3.88 6.55 -6.87
CA ILE A 122 -4.06 7.31 -5.63
C ILE A 122 -5.36 8.13 -5.69
N ASN A 123 -5.63 8.81 -6.80
CA ASN A 123 -6.86 9.57 -6.99
C ASN A 123 -8.11 8.67 -7.03
N ALA A 124 -8.00 7.47 -7.62
CA ALA A 124 -9.08 6.49 -7.65
C ALA A 124 -9.43 5.95 -6.24
N LEU A 125 -8.45 5.88 -5.32
CA LEU A 125 -8.69 5.43 -3.94
C LEU A 125 -9.67 6.33 -3.18
N ALA A 126 -9.63 7.65 -3.41
CA ALA A 126 -10.52 8.61 -2.74
C ALA A 126 -12.01 8.30 -2.98
N ALA A 127 -12.34 7.71 -4.13
CA ALA A 127 -13.71 7.32 -4.49
C ALA A 127 -14.09 5.88 -4.09
N THR A 128 -13.13 5.08 -3.60
CA THR A 128 -13.28 3.62 -3.45
C THR A 128 -13.46 3.18 -1.99
N ASN A 129 -13.23 4.06 -1.00
CA ASN A 129 -13.33 3.75 0.44
C ASN A 129 -12.60 2.44 0.82
N VAL A 130 -11.34 2.34 0.42
CA VAL A 130 -10.50 1.17 0.66
C VAL A 130 -10.12 1.07 2.13
N ALA A 131 -10.10 -0.14 2.68
CA ALA A 131 -9.67 -0.36 4.05
C ALA A 131 -8.16 -0.13 4.16
N SER A 132 -7.77 0.87 4.97
CA SER A 132 -6.36 1.21 5.21
C SER A 132 -5.91 0.80 6.61
N PRO A 133 -4.64 0.42 6.80
CA PRO A 133 -4.10 0.24 8.15
C PRO A 133 -4.10 1.55 8.94
N ARG A 134 -4.09 1.47 10.26
CA ARG A 134 -4.07 2.66 11.14
C ARG A 134 -2.68 3.30 11.08
N LEU A 135 -2.63 4.64 11.18
CA LEU A 135 -1.37 5.40 11.26
C LEU A 135 -0.43 4.83 12.34
N GLN A 136 -0.97 4.56 13.53
CA GLN A 136 -0.20 3.97 14.63
C GLN A 136 0.46 2.64 14.26
N THR A 137 -0.22 1.80 13.46
CA THR A 137 0.35 0.52 13.01
C THR A 137 1.59 0.77 12.15
N LEU A 138 1.53 1.72 11.20
CA LEU A 138 2.68 2.05 10.36
C LEU A 138 3.81 2.70 11.18
N GLN A 139 3.48 3.58 12.12
CA GLN A 139 4.49 4.19 13.01
C GLN A 139 5.21 3.13 13.84
N ASN A 140 4.49 2.16 14.40
CA ASN A 140 5.09 1.06 15.17
C ASN A 140 6.01 0.20 14.29
N ILE A 141 5.59 -0.14 13.06
CA ILE A 141 6.43 -0.91 12.14
C ILE A 141 7.67 -0.09 11.75
N ALA A 142 7.52 1.21 11.45
CA ALA A 142 8.63 2.07 11.11
C ALA A 142 9.64 2.22 12.27
N GLN A 143 9.17 2.32 13.51
CA GLN A 143 10.03 2.35 14.70
C GLN A 143 10.81 1.05 14.88
N GLN A 144 10.17 -0.10 14.69
CA GLN A 144 10.79 -1.41 14.91
C GLN A 144 11.69 -1.86 13.75
N GLN A 145 11.28 -1.59 12.52
CA GLN A 145 11.88 -2.17 11.30
C GLN A 145 12.51 -1.11 10.38
N GLY A 146 12.41 0.19 10.70
CA GLY A 146 12.84 1.28 9.83
C GLY A 146 14.29 1.19 9.40
N VAL A 147 15.19 0.79 10.31
CA VAL A 147 16.62 0.60 9.98
C VAL A 147 16.80 -0.50 8.94
N GLU A 148 16.16 -1.66 9.11
CA GLU A 148 16.27 -2.78 8.17
C GLU A 148 15.59 -2.50 6.84
N ILE A 149 14.45 -1.78 6.85
CA ILE A 149 13.79 -1.28 5.63
C ILE A 149 14.75 -0.37 4.86
N LEU A 150 15.31 0.65 5.52
CA LEU A 150 16.23 1.59 4.88
C LEU A 150 17.45 0.87 4.32
N ARG A 151 18.15 0.05 5.14
CA ARG A 151 19.31 -0.72 4.69
C ARG A 151 19.01 -1.62 3.49
N SER A 152 17.84 -2.26 3.46
CA SER A 152 17.48 -3.19 2.39
C SER A 152 17.13 -2.49 1.08
N THR A 153 16.68 -1.23 1.14
CA THR A 153 16.28 -0.45 -0.05
C THR A 153 17.40 0.35 -0.69
N VAL A 154 18.54 0.55 -0.01
CA VAL A 154 19.69 1.28 -0.58
C VAL A 154 20.17 0.59 -1.86
N GLY A 155 20.30 1.36 -2.94
CA GLY A 155 20.74 0.86 -4.25
C GLY A 155 19.68 0.09 -5.04
N THR A 156 18.41 0.17 -4.63
CA THR A 156 17.26 -0.44 -5.31
C THR A 156 16.29 0.62 -5.83
N ASN A 157 15.38 0.22 -6.73
CA ASN A 157 14.26 1.05 -7.18
C ASN A 157 13.02 0.86 -6.30
N VAL A 158 13.19 0.62 -4.99
CA VAL A 158 12.09 0.32 -4.06
C VAL A 158 12.05 1.36 -2.96
N SER A 159 10.93 2.09 -2.86
CA SER A 159 10.74 3.07 -1.80
C SER A 159 10.64 2.41 -0.42
N PRO A 160 11.33 2.94 0.61
CA PRO A 160 11.09 2.56 2.01
C PRO A 160 9.61 2.62 2.41
N ALA A 161 8.87 3.62 1.92
CA ALA A 161 7.44 3.74 2.17
C ALA A 161 6.63 2.61 1.52
N LEU A 162 7.05 2.10 0.36
CA LEU A 162 6.43 0.94 -0.27
C LEU A 162 6.64 -0.32 0.58
N VAL A 163 7.87 -0.55 1.05
CA VAL A 163 8.19 -1.70 1.91
C VAL A 163 7.36 -1.65 3.20
N LEU A 164 7.26 -0.48 3.83
CA LEU A 164 6.43 -0.27 5.02
C LEU A 164 4.95 -0.58 4.74
N ALA A 165 4.42 -0.13 3.60
CA ALA A 165 3.05 -0.39 3.19
C ALA A 165 2.78 -1.89 2.96
N VAL A 166 3.71 -2.59 2.28
CA VAL A 166 3.62 -4.04 2.06
C VAL A 166 3.63 -4.78 3.39
N ILE A 167 4.57 -4.49 4.32
CA ILE A 167 4.60 -5.13 5.65
C ILE A 167 3.29 -4.91 6.41
N ALA A 168 2.75 -3.69 6.36
CA ALA A 168 1.51 -3.35 7.05
C ALA A 168 0.31 -4.15 6.55
N VAL A 169 0.25 -4.41 5.24
CA VAL A 169 -0.83 -5.19 4.60
C VAL A 169 -0.63 -6.69 4.78
N GLU A 170 0.60 -7.18 4.65
CA GLU A 170 0.93 -8.60 4.68
C GLU A 170 0.87 -9.22 6.09
N SER A 171 1.48 -8.58 7.08
CA SER A 171 1.63 -9.16 8.43
C SER A 171 1.12 -8.26 9.55
N ALA A 172 0.80 -6.99 9.24
CA ALA A 172 0.61 -5.93 10.23
C ALA A 172 1.82 -5.75 11.17
N GLY A 173 3.03 -6.09 10.71
CA GLY A 173 4.28 -5.98 11.48
C GLY A 173 4.63 -7.23 12.31
N ARG A 174 3.93 -8.36 12.11
CA ARG A 174 4.19 -9.60 12.85
C ARG A 174 5.25 -10.45 12.16
N ALA A 175 6.44 -10.53 12.77
CA ALA A 175 7.57 -11.29 12.22
C ALA A 175 7.37 -12.82 12.27
N ASP A 176 6.44 -13.31 13.10
CA ASP A 176 6.08 -14.73 13.26
C ASP A 176 4.86 -15.14 12.41
N ALA A 177 4.34 -14.24 11.56
CA ALA A 177 3.13 -14.49 10.79
C ALA A 177 3.31 -15.65 9.79
N VAL A 178 2.31 -16.55 9.73
CA VAL A 178 2.22 -17.62 8.73
C VAL A 178 0.83 -17.61 8.09
N SER A 179 0.76 -17.55 6.76
CA SER A 179 -0.51 -17.65 6.02
C SER A 179 -0.98 -19.10 5.89
N GLN A 180 -2.23 -19.30 5.46
CA GLN A 180 -2.76 -20.65 5.20
C GLN A 180 -2.03 -21.36 4.04
N ALA A 181 -1.49 -20.61 3.08
CA ALA A 181 -0.67 -21.16 2.00
C ALA A 181 0.82 -21.31 2.38
N GLY A 182 1.20 -20.92 3.60
CA GLY A 182 2.57 -21.07 4.10
C GLY A 182 3.50 -19.91 3.78
N ALA A 183 2.97 -18.74 3.43
CA ALA A 183 3.77 -17.51 3.37
C ALA A 183 4.22 -17.09 4.77
N GLN A 184 5.44 -16.56 4.92
CA GLN A 184 6.08 -16.40 6.22
C GLN A 184 6.66 -15.00 6.45
N GLY A 185 6.58 -14.56 7.71
CA GLY A 185 7.25 -13.37 8.23
C GLY A 185 6.62 -12.04 7.83
N LEU A 186 7.39 -10.96 8.02
CA LEU A 186 6.92 -9.58 7.89
C LEU A 186 6.33 -9.25 6.53
N MET A 187 6.97 -9.72 5.47
CA MET A 187 6.61 -9.48 4.07
C MET A 187 5.95 -10.69 3.42
N GLN A 188 5.55 -11.69 4.22
CA GLN A 188 4.82 -12.90 3.79
C GLN A 188 5.43 -13.56 2.55
N LEU A 189 6.70 -13.95 2.63
CA LEU A 189 7.37 -14.65 1.53
C LEU A 189 6.94 -16.11 1.49
N MET A 190 6.53 -16.59 0.32
CA MET A 190 6.41 -18.02 0.07
C MET A 190 7.79 -18.70 0.19
N PRO A 191 7.91 -19.94 0.68
CA PRO A 191 9.20 -20.60 0.88
C PRO A 191 10.07 -20.67 -0.38
N ALA A 192 9.46 -20.88 -1.55
CA ALA A 192 10.17 -20.87 -2.83
C ALA A 192 10.76 -19.48 -3.17
N THR A 193 9.97 -18.42 -2.95
CA THR A 193 10.40 -17.02 -3.12
C THR A 193 11.50 -16.66 -2.13
N ALA A 194 11.33 -17.03 -0.85
CA ALA A 194 12.34 -16.85 0.20
C ALA A 194 13.68 -17.47 -0.21
N LYS A 195 13.68 -18.73 -0.67
CA LYS A 195 14.87 -19.42 -1.18
C LYS A 195 15.48 -18.69 -2.38
N ARG A 196 14.67 -18.30 -3.36
CA ARG A 196 15.11 -17.60 -4.58
C ARG A 196 15.83 -16.29 -4.25
N PHE A 197 15.38 -15.56 -3.23
CA PHE A 197 15.95 -14.27 -2.83
C PHE A 197 16.90 -14.33 -1.63
N GLY A 198 17.38 -15.54 -1.29
CA GLY A 198 18.48 -15.75 -0.34
C GLY A 198 18.08 -15.66 1.13
N VAL A 199 16.81 -15.84 1.45
CA VAL A 199 16.29 -15.90 2.82
C VAL A 199 16.45 -17.33 3.34
N ARG A 200 17.22 -17.50 4.43
CA ARG A 200 17.41 -18.79 5.09
C ARG A 200 16.40 -19.00 6.21
N ASP A 201 16.07 -17.92 6.92
CA ASP A 201 15.04 -17.90 7.96
C ASP A 201 14.07 -16.75 7.70
N SER A 202 12.85 -17.10 7.27
CA SER A 202 11.79 -16.14 6.97
C SER A 202 11.21 -15.44 8.21
N PHE A 203 11.46 -15.96 9.42
CA PHE A 203 11.00 -15.33 10.66
C PHE A 203 12.00 -14.32 11.22
N GLN A 204 13.24 -14.31 10.72
CA GLN A 204 14.23 -13.28 11.05
C GLN A 204 13.93 -11.99 10.26
N PRO A 205 13.58 -10.87 10.93
CA PRO A 205 13.13 -9.64 10.27
C PRO A 205 14.07 -9.13 9.18
N ALA A 206 15.37 -9.02 9.49
CA ALA A 206 16.37 -8.51 8.54
C ALA A 206 16.46 -9.36 7.27
N GLN A 207 16.40 -10.70 7.40
CA GLN A 207 16.42 -11.60 6.24
C GLN A 207 15.13 -11.49 5.43
N ASN A 208 13.98 -11.50 6.10
CA ASN A 208 12.68 -11.42 5.45
C ASN A 208 12.51 -10.09 4.68
N ILE A 209 12.86 -8.97 5.30
CA ILE A 209 12.83 -7.65 4.66
C ILE A 209 13.80 -7.59 3.49
N SER A 210 15.05 -8.04 3.66
CA SER A 210 16.04 -8.04 2.57
C SER A 210 15.58 -8.88 1.38
N GLY A 211 15.01 -10.07 1.63
CA GLY A 211 14.47 -10.94 0.58
C GLY A 211 13.27 -10.33 -0.13
N GLY A 212 12.31 -9.77 0.62
CA GLY A 212 11.13 -9.13 0.06
C GLY A 212 11.45 -7.89 -0.75
N VAL A 213 12.43 -7.08 -0.31
CA VAL A 213 12.91 -5.92 -1.08
C VAL A 213 13.59 -6.35 -2.38
N LYS A 214 14.42 -7.41 -2.36
CA LYS A 214 15.00 -7.97 -3.59
C LYS A 214 13.92 -8.46 -4.55
N TYR A 215 12.87 -9.08 -4.04
CA TYR A 215 11.74 -9.52 -4.87
C TYR A 215 11.00 -8.32 -5.48
N LEU A 216 10.64 -7.32 -4.67
CA LEU A 216 10.04 -6.08 -5.16
C LEU A 216 10.93 -5.41 -6.22
N ASN A 217 12.23 -5.29 -5.99
CA ASN A 217 13.15 -4.68 -6.95
C ASN A 217 13.22 -5.45 -8.27
N TRP A 218 13.16 -6.78 -8.22
CA TRP A 218 13.06 -7.61 -9.42
C TRP A 218 11.74 -7.35 -10.18
N LEU A 219 10.62 -7.26 -9.46
CA LEU A 219 9.31 -6.93 -10.03
C LEU A 219 9.26 -5.51 -10.62
N MET A 220 9.92 -4.55 -9.98
CA MET A 220 10.06 -3.17 -10.49
C MET A 220 10.71 -3.18 -11.88
N GLY A 221 11.78 -3.96 -12.06
CA GLY A 221 12.43 -4.15 -13.37
C GLY A 221 11.54 -4.86 -14.39
N GLU A 222 10.86 -5.93 -13.97
CA GLU A 222 9.97 -6.72 -14.82
C GLU A 222 8.79 -5.91 -15.37
N PHE A 223 8.22 -5.02 -14.55
CA PHE A 223 6.99 -4.28 -14.89
C PHE A 223 7.23 -2.77 -15.08
N GLY A 224 8.47 -2.34 -15.33
CA GLY A 224 8.77 -0.95 -15.68
C GLY A 224 8.38 0.07 -14.61
N ASN A 225 8.55 -0.29 -13.32
CA ASN A 225 8.14 0.48 -12.16
C ASN A 225 6.62 0.78 -12.08
N ASP A 226 5.78 0.01 -12.80
CA ASP A 226 4.33 0.17 -12.73
C ASP A 226 3.79 -0.29 -11.36
N PRO A 227 3.15 0.58 -10.57
CA PRO A 227 2.71 0.23 -9.23
C PRO A 227 1.62 -0.84 -9.19
N ILE A 228 0.76 -0.91 -10.21
CA ILE A 228 -0.36 -1.83 -10.23
C ILE A 228 0.15 -3.25 -10.49
N LEU A 229 1.05 -3.39 -11.45
CA LEU A 229 1.59 -4.68 -11.87
C LEU A 229 2.67 -5.19 -10.93
N VAL A 230 3.49 -4.31 -10.35
CA VAL A 230 4.47 -4.69 -9.30
C VAL A 230 3.73 -5.28 -8.10
N LEU A 231 2.69 -4.60 -7.61
CA LEU A 231 1.91 -5.10 -6.47
C LEU A 231 1.12 -6.36 -6.82
N ALA A 232 0.56 -6.43 -8.02
CA ALA A 232 -0.10 -7.64 -8.50
C ALA A 232 0.88 -8.81 -8.60
N GLY A 233 2.09 -8.60 -9.13
CA GLY A 233 3.13 -9.62 -9.22
C GLY A 233 3.65 -10.05 -7.86
N TYR A 234 3.73 -9.15 -6.88
CA TYR A 234 4.13 -9.50 -5.52
C TYR A 234 3.13 -10.45 -4.86
N ASN A 235 1.83 -10.21 -5.02
CA ASN A 235 0.78 -11.05 -4.44
C ASN A 235 0.46 -12.29 -5.27
N ALA A 236 0.44 -12.16 -6.60
CA ALA A 236 -0.01 -13.19 -7.54
C ALA A 236 1.11 -14.03 -8.17
N GLY A 237 2.36 -13.61 -8.00
CA GLY A 237 3.49 -14.06 -8.82
C GLY A 237 3.50 -13.40 -10.20
N GLU A 238 4.70 -13.12 -10.71
CA GLU A 238 4.92 -12.53 -12.03
C GLU A 238 4.36 -13.37 -13.19
N GLY A 239 4.34 -14.69 -13.02
CA GLY A 239 3.86 -15.63 -14.03
C GLY A 239 2.37 -15.45 -14.28
N ALA A 240 1.59 -15.23 -13.22
CA ALA A 240 0.17 -14.96 -13.32
C ALA A 240 -0.10 -13.64 -14.03
N VAL A 241 0.70 -12.60 -13.76
CA VAL A 241 0.58 -11.29 -14.43
C VAL A 241 0.86 -11.42 -15.93
N ARG A 242 1.93 -12.13 -16.31
CA ARG A 242 2.25 -12.39 -17.73
C ARG A 242 1.17 -13.22 -18.42
N LYS A 243 0.72 -14.30 -17.78
CA LYS A 243 -0.33 -15.19 -18.31
C LYS A 243 -1.63 -14.45 -18.62
N HIS A 244 -1.99 -13.47 -17.79
CA HIS A 244 -3.21 -12.69 -17.96
C HIS A 244 -3.00 -11.35 -18.69
N SER A 245 -1.77 -11.07 -19.17
CA SER A 245 -1.40 -9.78 -19.77
C SER A 245 -1.84 -8.59 -18.91
N GLY A 246 -1.67 -8.70 -17.58
CA GLY A 246 -2.17 -7.73 -16.63
C GLY A 246 -2.47 -8.34 -15.25
N VAL A 247 -3.14 -7.58 -14.38
CA VAL A 247 -3.55 -8.07 -13.06
C VAL A 247 -4.51 -9.26 -13.24
N PRO A 248 -4.21 -10.45 -12.67
CA PRO A 248 -5.09 -11.60 -12.83
C PRO A 248 -6.49 -11.34 -12.23
N PRO A 249 -7.54 -12.02 -12.70
CA PRO A 249 -8.88 -11.93 -12.15
C PRO A 249 -8.99 -12.76 -10.86
N TYR A 250 -8.05 -12.59 -9.94
CA TYR A 250 -8.08 -13.18 -8.61
C TYR A 250 -8.64 -12.13 -7.65
N ALA A 251 -9.73 -12.45 -6.95
CA ALA A 251 -10.38 -11.50 -6.04
C ALA A 251 -9.41 -10.97 -4.98
N GLU A 252 -8.53 -11.83 -4.48
CA GLU A 252 -7.48 -11.46 -3.54
C GLU A 252 -6.52 -10.42 -4.12
N THR A 253 -5.92 -10.67 -5.29
CA THR A 253 -4.99 -9.75 -5.94
C THR A 253 -5.66 -8.43 -6.33
N ARG A 254 -6.91 -8.50 -6.81
CA ARG A 254 -7.73 -7.32 -7.12
C ARG A 254 -8.05 -6.49 -5.87
N ASP A 255 -8.10 -7.11 -4.71
CA ASP A 255 -8.24 -6.41 -3.43
C ASP A 255 -6.90 -5.95 -2.84
N TYR A 256 -5.83 -6.69 -3.09
CA TYR A 256 -4.50 -6.45 -2.56
C TYR A 256 -3.90 -5.14 -3.06
N VAL A 257 -3.92 -4.93 -4.39
CA VAL A 257 -3.34 -3.73 -5.02
C VAL A 257 -3.86 -2.43 -4.39
N PRO A 258 -5.17 -2.15 -4.37
CA PRO A 258 -5.68 -0.92 -3.77
C PRO A 258 -5.41 -0.82 -2.26
N LYS A 259 -5.39 -1.94 -1.51
CA LYS A 259 -5.05 -1.94 -0.07
C LYS A 259 -3.61 -1.49 0.17
N VAL A 260 -2.65 -1.99 -0.60
CA VAL A 260 -1.24 -1.57 -0.47
C VAL A 260 -1.05 -0.13 -0.91
N LEU A 261 -1.72 0.32 -1.97
CA LEU A 261 -1.66 1.73 -2.38
C LEU A 261 -2.24 2.66 -1.31
N ALA A 262 -3.32 2.26 -0.64
CA ALA A 262 -3.89 3.03 0.45
C ALA A 262 -2.96 3.06 1.68
N ALA A 263 -2.29 1.94 1.98
CA ALA A 263 -1.24 1.90 3.00
C ALA A 263 -0.02 2.77 2.60
N PHE A 264 0.35 2.79 1.32
CA PHE A 264 1.45 3.61 0.79
C PHE A 264 1.17 5.11 0.95
N GLN A 265 -0.07 5.58 0.74
CA GLN A 265 -0.44 6.98 0.99
C GLN A 265 -0.17 7.40 2.44
N ILE A 266 -0.42 6.52 3.41
CA ILE A 266 -0.13 6.78 4.82
C ILE A 266 1.38 6.67 5.08
N ALA A 267 2.04 5.65 4.52
CA ALA A 267 3.47 5.42 4.69
C ALA A 267 4.33 6.57 4.17
N LYS A 268 4.00 7.12 2.99
CA LYS A 268 4.74 8.25 2.40
C LYS A 268 4.64 9.54 3.23
N ALA A 269 3.56 9.71 3.99
CA ALA A 269 3.40 10.84 4.91
C ALA A 269 4.26 10.72 6.17
N LEU A 270 4.80 9.53 6.47
CA LEU A 270 5.77 9.33 7.55
C LEU A 270 7.20 9.68 7.11
N CYS A 271 7.45 9.95 5.83
CA CYS A 271 8.77 10.32 5.33
C CYS A 271 9.06 11.81 5.58
N SER A 272 10.31 12.17 5.84
CA SER A 272 10.75 13.59 5.92
C SER A 272 10.48 14.35 4.62
N THR A 273 10.67 13.67 3.49
CA THR A 273 10.27 14.12 2.17
C THR A 273 9.37 13.04 1.57
N PRO A 274 8.07 13.30 1.37
CA PRO A 274 7.17 12.30 0.82
C PRO A 274 7.57 11.91 -0.62
N PRO A 275 7.81 10.61 -0.91
CA PRO A 275 8.14 10.14 -2.26
C PRO A 275 6.99 10.39 -3.25
N GLU A 276 7.30 10.75 -4.50
CA GLU A 276 6.29 10.93 -5.56
C GLU A 276 5.92 9.60 -6.20
N LEU A 277 6.91 8.73 -6.43
CA LEU A 277 6.79 7.39 -7.00
C LEU A 277 7.05 6.29 -5.97
N ILE A 278 6.61 5.06 -6.27
CA ILE A 278 6.92 3.88 -5.44
C ILE A 278 8.39 3.45 -5.52
N SER A 279 9.16 4.05 -6.43
CA SER A 279 10.60 3.89 -6.58
C SER A 279 11.42 4.90 -5.79
N ASP A 280 10.81 5.99 -5.31
CA ASP A 280 11.54 7.09 -4.72
C ASP A 280 11.99 6.76 -3.30
N GLY A 281 13.26 7.03 -3.01
CA GLY A 281 13.81 6.90 -1.67
C GLY A 281 13.15 7.86 -0.67
N CYS A 282 13.10 7.46 0.60
CA CYS A 282 12.65 8.34 1.66
C CYS A 282 13.31 7.95 3.00
N VAL A 283 13.34 8.86 3.96
CA VAL A 283 13.74 8.57 5.35
C VAL A 283 12.56 8.84 6.26
N PHE A 284 12.24 7.92 7.16
CA PHE A 284 11.13 8.09 8.10
C PHE A 284 11.45 9.17 9.14
N GLN A 285 10.45 9.96 9.50
CA GLN A 285 10.50 10.88 10.63
C GLN A 285 10.43 10.04 11.92
N THR A 286 11.55 9.84 12.60
CA THR A 286 11.56 9.22 13.91
C THR A 286 11.14 10.27 14.95
N THR A 287 9.92 10.15 15.47
CA THR A 287 9.53 10.90 16.67
C THR A 287 10.28 10.30 17.85
N ASN A 288 11.32 11.00 18.32
CA ASN A 288 11.97 10.72 19.60
C ASN A 288 11.02 11.02 20.77
#